data_AF-A0A6C0DJX3-F1
#
_entry.id   AF-A0A6C0DJX3-F1
#
_cell.length_a   1.000
_cell.length_b   1.000
_cell.length_c   1.000
_cell.angle_alpha   90.00
_cell.angle_beta   90.00
_cell.angle_gamma   90.00
#
_symmetry.space_group_name_H-M   'P 1'
#
loop_
_entity.id
_entity.type
_entity.pdbx_description
1 polymer ?
#
loop_
_entity_poly.entity_id
_entity_poly.type
_entity_poly.pdbx_seq_one_letter_code
_entity_poly.pdbx_strand_id
1 'polypeptide(L)'
;MDPLVLTVYESPFPKIRVGRVNDGGYIIAKCPNITYSLLLSGGIDTDITFEEEFIQLYNNLQCYAFDGSIDKLPKENDRITFIKKFIGNKNNDMTTDLHDIIDTNDNIFVKMDIEGGEIPWIDSLSDTQINKFQQIVIEFHNPFGNKENEIFHKINKFHYLIHFHPNNCCGVRNHNGIVIPNIFECTYLHKKYFTTPPKLNNDSIPGPLDMKNTFNDDIYINYPPFVNIRSYTRLCIFNSLPQHYEMFAHVLDYCKYKGLQIDIYTNKDLQHGWLDYYQETYNIITWYPVSFFNPDAYDYIFLLTDDDRGFDPYWNTSSKVIITEHDGKRELPVNAYRKHQTRKFNLRNPPSDPGTWMMPVWENTLFEKYEKLTVLSVGNATNGINLNTLFTNVSDIDFILVDRDMDTSNLQENVRKYNKLDASLLIEYASKSHYILFWPTTEFSMNHKEHSASGSFTLGYSVGTPILVPESFLKPLDLKGLVGICENSPIFLEKPKDTIDFMNQRDALIERRNKVFDISLCQK
;
A
#
# COMPACT_ATOMS: atom_id res chain seq x y z
N MET A 1 0.22 -20.05 -26.01
CA MET A 1 -0.95 -19.20 -25.68
C MET A 1 -0.46 -17.98 -24.93
N ASP A 2 -1.05 -16.81 -25.19
CA ASP A 2 -0.78 -15.61 -24.41
C ASP A 2 -1.99 -15.42 -23.49
N PRO A 3 -1.93 -15.82 -22.20
CA PRO A 3 -3.07 -15.67 -21.30
C PRO A 3 -3.47 -14.21 -21.09
N LEU A 4 -2.61 -13.24 -21.45
CA LEU A 4 -2.88 -11.81 -21.31
C LEU A 4 -4.11 -11.38 -22.13
N VAL A 5 -4.52 -12.15 -23.14
CA VAL A 5 -5.79 -11.91 -23.86
C VAL A 5 -7.04 -12.11 -22.97
N LEU A 6 -6.89 -12.73 -21.81
CA LEU A 6 -7.92 -12.86 -20.77
C LEU A 6 -7.59 -12.01 -19.54
N THR A 7 -6.88 -10.89 -19.71
CA THR A 7 -6.66 -9.94 -18.60
C THR A 7 -7.98 -9.40 -18.08
N VAL A 8 -8.24 -9.58 -16.79
CA VAL A 8 -9.46 -9.12 -16.13
C VAL A 8 -9.20 -7.73 -15.52
N TYR A 9 -10.15 -6.83 -15.74
CA TYR A 9 -10.10 -5.45 -15.26
C TYR A 9 -11.18 -5.19 -14.21
N GLU A 10 -10.95 -4.19 -13.37
CA GLU A 10 -11.95 -3.67 -12.46
C GLU A 10 -13.12 -3.07 -13.26
N SER A 11 -14.35 -3.48 -12.92
CA SER A 11 -15.55 -2.91 -13.53
C SER A 11 -15.76 -1.47 -13.05
N PRO A 12 -16.03 -0.50 -13.93
CA PRO A 12 -16.30 0.89 -13.55
C PRO A 12 -17.67 1.05 -12.87
N PHE A 13 -18.50 0.00 -12.88
CA PHE A 13 -19.83 -0.02 -12.30
C PHE A 13 -20.04 -1.26 -11.42
N PRO A 14 -20.97 -1.21 -10.45
CA PRO A 14 -21.35 -2.37 -9.67
C PRO A 14 -21.77 -3.54 -10.56
N LYS A 15 -21.35 -4.75 -10.18
CA LYS A 15 -21.77 -5.99 -10.83
C LYS A 15 -23.00 -6.57 -10.14
N ILE A 16 -23.89 -7.23 -10.88
CA ILE A 16 -25.05 -7.96 -10.36
C ILE A 16 -25.18 -9.31 -11.05
N ARG A 17 -25.72 -10.31 -10.35
CA ARG A 17 -26.14 -11.58 -10.96
C ARG A 17 -27.58 -11.46 -11.47
N VAL A 18 -27.84 -12.01 -12.65
CA VAL A 18 -29.16 -12.04 -13.31
C VAL A 18 -29.45 -13.50 -13.70
N GLY A 19 -30.71 -13.91 -13.56
CA GLY A 19 -31.15 -15.29 -13.79
C GLY A 19 -31.03 -16.15 -12.53
N ARG A 20 -31.25 -17.45 -12.72
CA ARG A 20 -31.33 -18.41 -11.61
C ARG A 20 -30.02 -18.55 -10.83
N VAL A 21 -30.13 -19.18 -9.67
CA VAL A 21 -28.98 -19.58 -8.86
C VAL A 21 -28.20 -20.69 -9.56
N ASN A 22 -26.88 -20.76 -9.34
CA ASN A 22 -25.99 -21.73 -9.97
C ASN A 22 -26.01 -21.59 -11.51
N ASP A 23 -25.82 -22.69 -12.23
CA ASP A 23 -25.80 -22.76 -13.69
C ASP A 23 -26.95 -21.99 -14.35
N GLY A 24 -26.73 -21.33 -15.49
CA GLY A 24 -27.73 -20.54 -16.22
C GLY A 24 -28.00 -19.12 -15.69
N GLY A 25 -27.39 -18.71 -14.57
CA GLY A 25 -27.32 -17.32 -14.14
C GLY A 25 -25.97 -16.69 -14.48
N TYR A 26 -25.94 -15.40 -14.79
CA TYR A 26 -24.69 -14.72 -15.18
C TYR A 26 -24.52 -13.36 -14.52
N ILE A 27 -23.27 -12.92 -14.42
CA ILE A 27 -22.93 -11.62 -13.84
C ILE A 27 -22.82 -10.57 -14.94
N ILE A 28 -23.40 -9.39 -14.70
CA ILE A 28 -23.38 -8.24 -15.60
C ILE A 28 -22.92 -6.98 -14.88
N ALA A 29 -22.41 -5.99 -15.61
CA ALA A 29 -22.25 -4.64 -15.07
C ALA A 29 -23.58 -3.88 -15.10
N LYS A 30 -23.96 -3.31 -13.96
CA LYS A 30 -25.12 -2.43 -13.83
C LYS A 30 -24.76 -1.00 -14.24
N CYS A 31 -24.63 -0.79 -15.55
CA CYS A 31 -24.31 0.51 -16.13
C CYS A 31 -25.49 1.51 -15.95
N PRO A 32 -25.26 2.71 -15.40
CA PRO A 32 -26.30 3.73 -15.29
C PRO A 32 -26.66 4.27 -16.68
N ASN A 33 -27.96 4.52 -16.92
CA ASN A 33 -28.49 5.16 -18.14
C ASN A 33 -28.16 4.45 -19.45
N ILE A 34 -27.87 3.14 -19.41
CA ILE A 34 -27.71 2.34 -20.60
C ILE A 34 -29.08 2.01 -21.19
N THR A 35 -29.22 2.17 -22.51
CA THR A 35 -30.40 1.75 -23.26
C THR A 35 -29.96 0.71 -24.27
N TYR A 36 -30.47 -0.51 -24.12
CA TYR A 36 -30.27 -1.57 -25.11
C TYR A 36 -31.38 -1.51 -26.15
N SER A 37 -31.05 -1.75 -27.42
CA SER A 37 -32.08 -1.96 -28.45
C SER A 37 -32.58 -3.39 -28.47
N LEU A 38 -31.68 -4.34 -28.12
CA LEU A 38 -31.91 -5.76 -28.29
C LEU A 38 -31.14 -6.60 -27.27
N LEU A 39 -31.78 -7.67 -26.80
CA LEU A 39 -31.13 -8.82 -26.18
C LEU A 39 -31.00 -9.94 -27.21
N LEU A 40 -29.78 -10.30 -27.58
CA LEU A 40 -29.48 -11.53 -28.30
C LEU A 40 -29.12 -12.62 -27.28
N SER A 41 -29.92 -13.68 -27.21
CA SER A 41 -29.68 -14.82 -26.32
C SER A 41 -29.49 -16.11 -27.13
N GLY A 42 -28.39 -16.81 -26.89
CA GLY A 42 -28.06 -18.12 -27.46
C GLY A 42 -27.97 -19.20 -26.38
N GLY A 43 -28.52 -20.37 -26.73
CA GLY A 43 -28.61 -21.58 -25.90
C GLY A 43 -29.51 -21.41 -24.70
N ILE A 44 -30.72 -21.95 -24.80
CA ILE A 44 -31.79 -21.77 -23.83
C ILE A 44 -31.96 -23.05 -23.00
N ASP A 45 -31.87 -24.21 -23.66
CA ASP A 45 -32.11 -25.52 -23.06
C ASP A 45 -33.43 -25.53 -22.25
N THR A 46 -33.33 -25.55 -20.92
CA THR A 46 -34.46 -25.75 -20.01
C THR A 46 -34.85 -24.51 -19.21
N ASP A 47 -34.15 -23.39 -19.36
CA ASP A 47 -34.33 -22.19 -18.52
C ASP A 47 -34.33 -20.89 -19.31
N ILE A 48 -35.18 -19.93 -18.91
CA ILE A 48 -35.21 -18.57 -19.48
C ILE A 48 -35.16 -17.46 -18.42
N THR A 49 -34.73 -17.79 -17.20
CA THR A 49 -34.80 -16.85 -16.07
C THR A 49 -33.89 -15.66 -16.29
N PHE A 50 -32.72 -15.86 -16.91
CA PHE A 50 -31.84 -14.77 -17.31
C PHE A 50 -32.55 -13.81 -18.23
N GLU A 51 -33.17 -14.31 -19.31
CA GLU A 51 -33.88 -13.50 -20.30
C GLU A 51 -35.02 -12.73 -19.64
N GLU A 52 -35.86 -13.42 -18.85
CA GLU A 52 -37.01 -12.81 -18.18
C GLU A 52 -36.61 -11.71 -17.19
N GLU A 53 -35.58 -11.93 -16.39
CA GLU A 53 -35.08 -10.93 -15.45
C GLU A 53 -34.41 -9.76 -16.19
N PHE A 54 -33.63 -10.04 -17.23
CA PHE A 54 -32.94 -9.01 -18.00
C PHE A 54 -33.92 -8.06 -18.70
N ILE A 55 -34.95 -8.58 -19.36
CA ILE A 55 -35.98 -7.75 -20.00
C ILE A 55 -36.85 -6.99 -18.98
N GLN A 56 -36.93 -7.46 -17.72
CA GLN A 56 -37.58 -6.70 -16.63
C GLN A 56 -36.69 -5.56 -16.13
N LEU A 57 -35.37 -5.76 -16.06
CA LEU A 57 -34.41 -4.73 -15.70
C LEU A 57 -34.34 -3.60 -16.75
N TYR A 58 -34.53 -3.93 -18.03
CA TYR A 58 -34.47 -3.00 -19.15
C TYR A 58 -35.81 -2.97 -19.91
N ASN A 59 -36.71 -2.10 -19.48
CA ASN A 59 -38.06 -1.95 -20.04
C ASN A 59 -38.04 -1.72 -21.57
N ASN A 60 -39.04 -2.26 -22.27
CA ASN A 60 -39.22 -2.19 -23.73
C ASN A 60 -38.13 -2.87 -24.58
N LEU A 61 -37.33 -3.74 -23.98
CA LEU A 61 -36.35 -4.53 -24.72
C LEU A 61 -37.01 -5.76 -25.38
N GLN A 62 -36.78 -5.94 -26.68
CA GLN A 62 -37.08 -7.20 -27.36
C GLN A 62 -35.93 -8.18 -27.16
N CYS A 63 -36.24 -9.45 -26.99
CA CYS A 63 -35.26 -10.54 -26.96
C CYS A 63 -35.45 -11.45 -28.17
N TYR A 64 -34.35 -11.76 -28.88
CA TYR A 64 -34.31 -12.88 -29.81
C TYR A 64 -33.52 -14.02 -29.15
N ALA A 65 -34.20 -15.14 -28.92
CA ALA A 65 -33.66 -16.33 -28.30
C ALA A 65 -33.44 -17.42 -29.35
N PHE A 66 -32.24 -17.99 -29.41
CA PHE A 66 -31.84 -18.99 -30.40
C PHE A 66 -31.40 -20.28 -29.74
N ASP A 67 -32.05 -21.38 -30.11
CA ASP A 67 -31.63 -22.71 -29.73
C ASP A 67 -32.17 -23.74 -30.73
N GLY A 68 -31.27 -24.46 -31.41
CA GLY A 68 -31.65 -25.49 -32.38
C GLY A 68 -32.04 -26.82 -31.75
N SER A 69 -31.72 -27.03 -30.46
CA SER A 69 -31.91 -28.30 -29.75
C SER A 69 -33.32 -28.46 -29.16
N ILE A 70 -34.04 -27.36 -28.93
CA ILE A 70 -35.39 -27.37 -28.37
C ILE A 70 -36.45 -26.95 -29.40
N ASP A 71 -37.68 -27.43 -29.24
CA ASP A 71 -38.79 -27.11 -30.15
C ASP A 71 -39.45 -25.76 -29.85
N LYS A 72 -39.39 -25.31 -28.60
CA LYS A 72 -40.01 -24.07 -28.10
C LYS A 72 -39.34 -23.62 -26.80
N LEU A 73 -39.61 -22.39 -26.38
CA LEU A 73 -39.15 -21.90 -25.07
C LEU A 73 -39.69 -22.76 -23.92
N PRO A 74 -38.91 -22.95 -22.85
CA PRO A 74 -39.35 -23.59 -21.61
C PRO A 74 -40.60 -22.93 -21.00
N LYS A 75 -40.75 -21.62 -21.19
CA LYS A 75 -41.88 -20.81 -20.73
C LYS A 75 -42.19 -19.73 -21.76
N GLU A 76 -43.48 -19.53 -22.03
CA GLU A 76 -43.94 -18.52 -23.00
C GLU A 76 -43.75 -17.10 -22.46
N ASN A 77 -43.29 -16.19 -23.32
CA ASN A 77 -43.12 -14.78 -23.00
C ASN A 77 -43.22 -13.93 -24.27
N ASP A 78 -44.20 -13.01 -24.32
CA ASP A 78 -44.50 -12.21 -25.52
C ASP A 78 -43.37 -11.26 -25.95
N ARG A 79 -42.39 -11.00 -25.08
CA ARG A 79 -41.22 -10.15 -25.39
C ARG A 79 -40.01 -10.95 -25.86
N ILE A 80 -40.10 -12.28 -25.87
CA ILE A 80 -39.05 -13.18 -26.33
C ILE A 80 -39.51 -13.84 -27.63
N THR A 81 -38.84 -13.48 -28.73
CA THR A 81 -39.03 -14.15 -30.02
C THR A 81 -38.06 -15.31 -30.13
N PHE A 82 -38.59 -16.53 -30.06
CA PHE A 82 -37.80 -17.75 -30.18
C PHE A 82 -37.59 -18.17 -31.63
N ILE A 83 -36.35 -18.54 -31.97
CA ILE A 83 -35.96 -18.99 -33.30
C ILE A 83 -35.21 -20.32 -33.15
N LYS A 84 -35.78 -21.39 -33.70
CA LYS A 84 -35.20 -22.73 -33.68
C LYS A 84 -34.05 -22.86 -34.67
N LYS A 85 -32.91 -22.27 -34.35
CA LYS A 85 -31.64 -22.41 -35.10
C LYS A 85 -30.47 -22.45 -34.13
N PHE A 86 -29.45 -23.23 -34.48
CA PHE A 86 -28.14 -23.13 -33.87
C PHE A 86 -27.45 -21.81 -34.27
N ILE A 87 -26.55 -21.31 -33.43
CA ILE A 87 -25.69 -20.17 -33.77
C ILE A 87 -24.32 -20.71 -34.20
N GLY A 88 -23.74 -20.15 -35.25
CA GLY A 88 -22.44 -20.55 -35.76
C GLY A 88 -21.85 -19.55 -36.76
N ASN A 89 -20.98 -20.00 -37.65
CA ASN A 89 -20.28 -19.14 -38.62
C ASN A 89 -20.90 -19.11 -40.03
N LYS A 90 -22.13 -19.64 -40.18
CA LYS A 90 -22.83 -19.75 -41.46
C LYS A 90 -24.34 -19.60 -41.26
N ASN A 91 -25.00 -19.03 -42.25
CA ASN A 91 -26.45 -19.00 -42.34
C ASN A 91 -26.97 -20.12 -43.27
N ASN A 92 -27.83 -21.00 -42.75
CA ASN A 92 -28.54 -22.06 -43.47
C ASN A 92 -29.88 -22.39 -42.78
N ASP A 93 -30.53 -23.50 -43.17
CA ASP A 93 -31.84 -23.89 -42.61
C ASP A 93 -31.81 -24.16 -41.10
N MET A 94 -30.70 -24.69 -40.57
CA MET A 94 -30.55 -25.07 -39.17
C MET A 94 -29.65 -24.14 -38.36
N THR A 95 -28.83 -23.33 -39.01
CA THR A 95 -27.82 -22.46 -38.35
C THR A 95 -27.96 -21.01 -38.80
N THR A 96 -27.70 -20.06 -37.91
CA THR A 96 -27.58 -18.64 -38.22
C THR A 96 -26.24 -18.10 -37.73
N ASP A 97 -25.70 -17.11 -38.44
CA ASP A 97 -24.51 -16.33 -38.05
C ASP A 97 -24.87 -14.98 -37.41
N LEU A 98 -26.17 -14.68 -37.31
CA LEU A 98 -26.75 -13.47 -36.72
C LEU A 98 -26.40 -12.16 -37.44
N HIS A 99 -25.70 -12.19 -38.58
CA HIS A 99 -25.23 -10.96 -39.26
C HIS A 99 -26.36 -9.97 -39.55
N ASP A 100 -27.47 -10.43 -40.15
CA ASP A 100 -28.60 -9.57 -40.54
C ASP A 100 -29.24 -8.85 -39.33
N ILE A 101 -29.33 -9.55 -38.19
CA ILE A 101 -29.91 -8.99 -36.96
C ILE A 101 -28.94 -7.99 -36.34
N ILE A 102 -27.65 -8.29 -36.31
CA ILE A 102 -26.64 -7.38 -35.76
C ILE A 102 -26.48 -6.14 -36.65
N ASP A 103 -26.56 -6.29 -37.98
CA ASP A 103 -26.38 -5.17 -38.92
C ASP A 103 -27.51 -4.14 -38.82
N THR A 104 -28.72 -4.58 -38.46
CA THR A 104 -29.91 -3.73 -38.33
C THR A 104 -30.15 -3.18 -36.92
N ASN A 105 -29.35 -3.55 -35.93
CA ASN A 105 -29.47 -3.11 -34.54
C ASN A 105 -28.17 -2.47 -34.03
N ASP A 106 -28.27 -1.69 -32.95
CA ASP A 106 -27.13 -1.06 -32.27
C ASP A 106 -27.37 -1.08 -30.75
N ASN A 107 -26.34 -0.93 -29.92
CA ASN A 107 -26.48 -1.03 -28.46
C ASN A 107 -27.09 -2.38 -28.02
N ILE A 108 -26.50 -3.47 -28.49
CA ILE A 108 -27.00 -4.84 -28.26
C ILE A 108 -26.40 -5.41 -26.97
N PHE A 109 -27.18 -6.13 -26.18
CA PHE A 109 -26.69 -7.02 -25.14
C PHE A 109 -26.63 -8.44 -25.68
N VAL A 110 -25.54 -9.16 -25.43
CA VAL A 110 -25.35 -10.54 -25.86
C VAL A 110 -25.26 -11.44 -24.63
N LYS A 111 -26.08 -12.50 -24.58
CA LYS A 111 -25.88 -13.70 -23.77
C LYS A 111 -25.59 -14.85 -24.72
N MET A 112 -24.45 -15.53 -24.56
CA MET A 112 -24.04 -16.57 -25.48
C MET A 112 -23.49 -17.78 -24.74
N ASP A 113 -24.22 -18.88 -24.81
CA ASP A 113 -23.82 -20.17 -24.24
C ASP A 113 -24.33 -21.22 -25.21
N ILE A 114 -23.49 -21.68 -26.13
CA ILE A 114 -23.92 -22.46 -27.30
C ILE A 114 -23.02 -23.68 -27.52
N GLU A 115 -22.55 -24.27 -26.43
CA GLU A 115 -21.94 -25.61 -26.37
C GLU A 115 -20.79 -25.80 -27.39
N GLY A 116 -19.93 -24.79 -27.54
CA GLY A 116 -18.76 -24.81 -28.44
C GLY A 116 -18.92 -24.01 -29.73
N GLY A 117 -20.11 -23.45 -29.99
CA GLY A 117 -20.37 -22.57 -31.13
C GLY A 117 -19.80 -21.15 -30.99
N GLU A 118 -19.31 -20.77 -29.79
CA GLU A 118 -18.96 -19.39 -29.45
C GLU A 118 -17.81 -18.85 -30.29
N ILE A 119 -16.71 -19.62 -30.35
CA ILE A 119 -15.49 -19.23 -31.06
C ILE A 119 -15.76 -19.09 -32.57
N PRO A 120 -16.36 -20.08 -33.27
CA PRO A 120 -16.72 -19.93 -34.69
C PRO A 120 -17.64 -18.73 -34.97
N TRP A 121 -18.63 -18.49 -34.10
CA TRP A 121 -19.55 -17.36 -34.29
C TRP A 121 -18.82 -16.02 -34.18
N ILE A 122 -18.01 -15.80 -33.14
CA ILE A 122 -17.25 -14.55 -33.00
C ILE A 122 -16.24 -14.38 -34.14
N ASP A 123 -15.66 -15.48 -34.65
CA ASP A 123 -14.77 -15.45 -35.81
C ASP A 123 -15.45 -14.90 -37.07
N SER A 124 -16.74 -15.21 -37.29
CA SER A 124 -17.47 -14.71 -38.46
C SER A 124 -17.80 -13.22 -38.40
N LEU A 125 -17.94 -12.65 -37.20
CA LEU A 125 -18.35 -11.24 -37.01
C LEU A 125 -17.31 -10.25 -37.55
N SER A 126 -17.75 -9.11 -38.06
CA SER A 126 -16.84 -7.99 -38.37
C SER A 126 -16.53 -7.15 -37.13
N ASP A 127 -15.45 -6.36 -37.18
CA ASP A 127 -15.13 -5.37 -36.16
C ASP A 127 -16.28 -4.38 -35.91
N THR A 128 -16.96 -3.96 -36.98
CA THR A 128 -18.12 -3.07 -36.91
C THR A 128 -19.29 -3.71 -36.17
N GLN A 129 -19.50 -5.03 -36.35
CA GLN A 129 -20.54 -5.77 -35.66
C GLN A 129 -20.22 -5.97 -34.17
N ILE A 130 -18.99 -6.35 -33.83
CA ILE A 130 -18.58 -6.52 -32.43
C ILE A 130 -18.69 -5.19 -31.66
N ASN A 131 -18.31 -4.07 -32.27
CA ASN A 131 -18.40 -2.74 -31.67
C ASN A 131 -19.85 -2.28 -31.36
N LYS A 132 -20.88 -2.97 -31.86
CA LYS A 132 -22.29 -2.68 -31.52
C LYS A 132 -22.71 -3.28 -30.18
N PHE A 133 -21.97 -4.25 -29.67
CA PHE A 133 -22.24 -4.89 -28.40
C PHE A 133 -21.85 -3.96 -27.25
N GLN A 134 -22.73 -3.82 -26.26
CA GLN A 134 -22.45 -2.99 -25.08
C GLN A 134 -21.91 -3.82 -23.94
N GLN A 135 -22.47 -5.01 -23.79
CA GLN A 135 -21.98 -6.06 -22.92
C GLN A 135 -22.13 -7.40 -23.62
N ILE A 136 -21.17 -8.28 -23.37
CA ILE A 136 -21.17 -9.66 -23.84
C ILE A 136 -20.99 -10.54 -22.62
N VAL A 137 -22.03 -11.28 -22.27
CA VAL A 137 -21.97 -12.40 -21.35
C VAL A 137 -21.83 -13.65 -22.19
N ILE A 138 -20.79 -14.44 -21.93
CA ILE A 138 -20.48 -15.59 -22.77
C ILE A 138 -19.82 -16.71 -21.97
N GLU A 139 -20.26 -17.94 -22.19
CA GLU A 139 -19.61 -19.14 -21.67
C GLU A 139 -18.78 -19.80 -22.77
N PHE A 140 -17.46 -19.87 -22.59
CA PHE A 140 -16.57 -20.48 -23.58
C PHE A 140 -16.36 -21.96 -23.27
N HIS A 141 -16.81 -22.80 -24.19
CA HIS A 141 -16.66 -24.25 -24.13
C HIS A 141 -15.34 -24.71 -24.76
N ASN A 142 -14.45 -25.31 -23.97
CA ASN A 142 -13.16 -25.87 -24.41
C ASN A 142 -12.27 -24.91 -25.27
N PRO A 143 -12.07 -23.64 -24.87
CA PRO A 143 -11.28 -22.70 -25.66
C PRO A 143 -9.78 -23.08 -25.74
N PHE A 144 -9.01 -22.49 -26.66
CA PHE A 144 -7.56 -22.76 -26.83
C PHE A 144 -7.21 -24.11 -27.48
N GLY A 145 -8.06 -24.59 -28.37
CA GLY A 145 -7.80 -25.69 -29.30
C GLY A 145 -7.12 -25.25 -30.62
N ASN A 146 -7.47 -24.10 -31.21
CA ASN A 146 -6.84 -23.39 -32.35
C ASN A 146 -7.41 -21.95 -32.59
N LYS A 147 -6.58 -20.97 -33.00
CA LYS A 147 -6.92 -19.56 -33.34
C LYS A 147 -7.56 -18.69 -32.24
N GLU A 148 -7.86 -19.19 -31.04
CA GLU A 148 -8.68 -18.46 -30.06
C GLU A 148 -8.03 -17.17 -29.54
N ASN A 149 -6.70 -17.08 -29.51
CA ASN A 149 -6.02 -15.82 -29.21
C ASN A 149 -6.49 -14.68 -30.13
N GLU A 150 -6.65 -14.94 -31.43
CA GLU A 150 -7.12 -13.94 -32.41
C GLU A 150 -8.55 -13.49 -32.09
N ILE A 151 -9.39 -14.42 -31.63
CA ILE A 151 -10.78 -14.16 -31.25
C ILE A 151 -10.87 -13.30 -29.99
N PHE A 152 -10.10 -13.63 -28.94
CA PHE A 152 -10.04 -12.78 -27.75
C PHE A 152 -9.48 -11.40 -28.07
N HIS A 153 -8.43 -11.30 -28.90
CA HIS A 153 -7.93 -10.00 -29.38
C HIS A 153 -8.99 -9.19 -30.12
N LYS A 154 -9.83 -9.84 -30.93
CA LYS A 154 -10.93 -9.22 -31.66
C LYS A 154 -11.98 -8.62 -30.72
N ILE A 155 -12.39 -9.34 -29.69
CA ILE A 155 -13.30 -8.83 -28.64
C ILE A 155 -12.62 -7.67 -27.88
N ASN A 156 -11.37 -7.89 -27.46
CA ASN A 156 -10.57 -6.94 -26.68
C ASN A 156 -10.23 -5.65 -27.42
N LYS A 157 -10.43 -5.58 -28.74
CA LYS A 157 -10.33 -4.33 -29.49
C LYS A 157 -11.34 -3.30 -28.97
N PHE A 158 -12.57 -3.75 -28.68
CA PHE A 158 -13.70 -2.89 -28.35
C PHE A 158 -14.19 -3.03 -26.90
N HIS A 159 -13.80 -4.10 -26.21
CA HIS A 159 -14.26 -4.40 -24.85
C HIS A 159 -13.11 -4.64 -23.87
N TYR A 160 -13.39 -4.49 -22.58
CA TYR A 160 -12.57 -5.02 -21.50
C TYR A 160 -13.32 -6.17 -20.82
N LEU A 161 -12.59 -7.24 -20.49
CA LEU A 161 -13.09 -8.32 -19.64
C LEU A 161 -13.17 -7.79 -18.19
N ILE A 162 -14.37 -7.72 -17.63
CA ILE A 162 -14.62 -7.15 -16.29
C ILE A 162 -15.01 -8.20 -15.24
N HIS A 163 -15.23 -9.43 -15.70
CA HIS A 163 -15.61 -10.55 -14.85
C HIS A 163 -15.27 -11.85 -15.56
N PHE A 164 -14.75 -12.80 -14.81
CA PHE A 164 -14.37 -14.13 -15.26
C PHE A 164 -14.71 -15.10 -14.15
N HIS A 165 -15.38 -16.20 -14.48
CA HIS A 165 -15.78 -17.23 -13.53
C HIS A 165 -15.53 -18.62 -14.13
N PRO A 166 -14.62 -19.43 -13.55
CA PRO A 166 -14.42 -20.81 -13.97
C PRO A 166 -15.68 -21.66 -13.78
N ASN A 167 -16.13 -22.34 -14.82
CA ASN A 167 -17.20 -23.32 -14.70
C ASN A 167 -16.64 -24.61 -14.07
N ASN A 168 -17.19 -25.02 -12.93
CA ASN A 168 -16.68 -26.15 -12.13
C ASN A 168 -17.11 -27.54 -12.64
N CYS A 169 -17.82 -27.66 -13.76
CA CYS A 169 -18.27 -28.96 -14.30
C CYS A 169 -17.12 -29.85 -14.76
N CYS A 170 -16.10 -29.22 -15.34
CA CYS A 170 -15.27 -29.89 -16.35
C CYS A 170 -13.76 -29.78 -16.04
N GLY A 171 -13.42 -29.28 -14.84
CA GLY A 171 -12.05 -29.21 -14.34
C GLY A 171 -11.15 -28.24 -15.11
N VAL A 172 -9.85 -28.41 -14.93
CA VAL A 172 -8.80 -27.57 -15.53
C VAL A 172 -7.88 -28.39 -16.44
N ARG A 173 -7.20 -27.70 -17.35
CA ARG A 173 -6.08 -28.25 -18.12
C ARG A 173 -4.84 -27.38 -17.98
N ASN A 174 -3.68 -28.00 -18.07
CA ASN A 174 -2.42 -27.27 -18.23
C ASN A 174 -2.19 -27.01 -19.71
N HIS A 175 -2.09 -25.74 -20.09
CA HIS A 175 -1.76 -25.33 -21.43
C HIS A 175 -0.50 -24.45 -21.37
N ASN A 176 0.64 -24.99 -21.82
CA ASN A 176 1.95 -24.30 -21.82
C ASN A 176 2.39 -23.76 -20.44
N GLY A 177 2.16 -24.52 -19.36
CA GLY A 177 2.57 -24.15 -18.00
C GLY A 177 1.56 -23.32 -17.22
N ILE A 178 0.43 -22.94 -17.84
CA ILE A 178 -0.65 -22.18 -17.21
C ILE A 178 -1.84 -23.11 -17.01
N VAL A 179 -2.41 -23.10 -15.80
CA VAL A 179 -3.64 -23.82 -15.49
C VAL A 179 -4.83 -22.96 -15.90
N ILE A 180 -5.73 -23.51 -16.71
CA ILE A 180 -6.91 -22.80 -17.24
C ILE A 180 -8.12 -23.75 -17.14
N PRO A 181 -9.30 -23.26 -16.73
CA PRO A 181 -10.50 -24.07 -16.74
C PRO A 181 -10.90 -24.49 -18.15
N ASN A 182 -11.47 -25.69 -18.27
CA ASN A 182 -11.91 -26.20 -19.57
C ASN A 182 -13.14 -25.44 -20.08
N ILE A 183 -13.95 -24.87 -19.19
CA ILE A 183 -15.12 -24.04 -19.47
C ILE A 183 -15.12 -22.85 -18.51
N PHE A 184 -15.49 -21.66 -18.98
CA PHE A 184 -15.58 -20.47 -18.14
C PHE A 184 -16.58 -19.45 -18.68
N GLU A 185 -17.18 -18.72 -17.76
CA GLU A 185 -18.08 -17.60 -18.02
C GLU A 185 -17.31 -16.29 -17.99
N CYS A 186 -17.62 -15.40 -18.92
CA CYS A 186 -17.01 -14.08 -19.04
C CYS A 186 -18.06 -12.99 -19.19
N THR A 187 -17.76 -11.82 -18.64
CA THR A 187 -18.50 -10.59 -18.94
C THR A 187 -17.53 -9.56 -19.51
N TYR A 188 -17.78 -9.16 -20.75
CA TYR A 188 -17.08 -8.08 -21.42
C TYR A 188 -17.93 -6.81 -21.41
N LEU A 189 -17.32 -5.67 -21.10
CA LEU A 189 -17.96 -4.36 -21.14
C LEU A 189 -17.28 -3.47 -22.18
N HIS A 190 -18.08 -2.79 -23.00
CA HIS A 190 -17.57 -1.94 -24.07
C HIS A 190 -16.67 -0.81 -23.52
N LYS A 191 -15.52 -0.56 -24.15
CA LYS A 191 -14.50 0.39 -23.68
C LYS A 191 -15.00 1.82 -23.52
N LYS A 192 -16.04 2.21 -24.28
CA LYS A 192 -16.67 3.54 -24.19
C LYS A 192 -17.21 3.87 -22.79
N TYR A 193 -17.44 2.87 -21.94
CA TYR A 193 -17.91 3.04 -20.57
C TYR A 193 -16.80 3.38 -19.57
N PHE A 194 -15.54 3.39 -20.01
CA PHE A 194 -14.38 3.70 -19.18
C PHE A 194 -13.91 5.12 -19.47
N THR A 195 -13.99 6.00 -18.48
CA THR A 195 -13.54 7.40 -18.58
C THR A 195 -12.04 7.57 -18.32
N THR A 196 -11.40 6.55 -17.75
CA THR A 196 -9.97 6.48 -17.45
C THR A 196 -9.45 5.09 -17.85
N PRO A 197 -8.12 4.91 -18.04
CA PRO A 197 -7.55 3.59 -18.26
C PRO A 197 -8.01 2.61 -17.16
N PRO A 198 -8.53 1.42 -17.51
CA PRO A 198 -9.05 0.49 -16.52
C PRO A 198 -7.93 -0.02 -15.61
N LYS A 199 -8.23 -0.16 -14.32
CA LYS A 199 -7.35 -0.85 -13.38
C LYS A 199 -7.47 -2.36 -13.56
N LEU A 200 -6.39 -3.08 -13.24
CA LEU A 200 -6.39 -4.53 -13.21
C LEU A 200 -7.27 -5.06 -12.06
N ASN A 201 -7.93 -6.19 -12.28
CA ASN A 201 -8.74 -6.85 -11.25
C ASN A 201 -7.85 -7.36 -10.10
N ASN A 202 -8.27 -7.10 -8.86
CA ASN A 202 -7.65 -7.62 -7.64
C ASN A 202 -8.61 -8.48 -6.81
N ASP A 203 -9.88 -8.58 -7.21
CA ASP A 203 -10.87 -9.41 -6.53
C ASP A 203 -10.59 -10.89 -6.80
N SER A 204 -10.86 -11.74 -5.81
CA SER A 204 -10.74 -13.18 -5.97
C SER A 204 -11.69 -13.71 -7.06
N ILE A 205 -11.26 -14.79 -7.70
CA ILE A 205 -12.08 -15.55 -8.64
C ILE A 205 -12.11 -17.01 -8.17
N PRO A 206 -13.28 -17.55 -7.76
CA PRO A 206 -14.59 -16.87 -7.71
C PRO A 206 -14.67 -15.73 -6.68
N GLY A 207 -15.51 -14.75 -6.99
CA GLY A 207 -15.89 -13.62 -6.15
C GLY A 207 -17.25 -13.84 -5.46
N PRO A 208 -17.74 -12.86 -4.69
CA PRO A 208 -18.94 -13.01 -3.84
C PRO A 208 -20.26 -13.14 -4.61
N LEU A 209 -20.28 -12.83 -5.92
CA LEU A 209 -21.47 -12.96 -6.77
C LEU A 209 -21.48 -14.29 -7.55
N ASP A 210 -20.35 -15.00 -7.58
CA ASP A 210 -20.19 -16.24 -8.31
C ASP A 210 -20.90 -17.38 -7.60
N MET A 211 -21.43 -18.30 -8.40
CA MET A 211 -22.11 -19.49 -7.91
C MET A 211 -21.65 -20.69 -8.72
N LYS A 212 -21.28 -21.77 -8.02
CA LYS A 212 -20.96 -23.08 -8.62
C LYS A 212 -22.00 -23.51 -9.66
N ASN A 213 -21.57 -24.03 -10.81
CA ASN A 213 -22.49 -24.58 -11.82
C ASN A 213 -22.93 -26.01 -11.50
N THR A 214 -22.09 -26.76 -10.78
CA THR A 214 -22.35 -28.15 -10.36
C THR A 214 -22.02 -28.36 -8.88
N PHE A 215 -22.26 -29.57 -8.35
CA PHE A 215 -21.91 -29.93 -6.98
C PHE A 215 -20.39 -30.03 -6.71
N ASN A 216 -19.55 -29.90 -7.74
CA ASN A 216 -18.09 -29.93 -7.59
C ASN A 216 -17.57 -28.71 -6.80
N ASP A 217 -16.30 -28.76 -6.41
CA ASP A 217 -15.62 -27.60 -5.83
C ASP A 217 -15.34 -26.52 -6.88
N ASP A 218 -15.38 -25.26 -6.46
CA ASP A 218 -15.02 -24.14 -7.32
C ASP A 218 -13.54 -24.22 -7.72
N ILE A 219 -13.26 -23.75 -8.92
CA ILE A 219 -11.90 -23.62 -9.43
C ILE A 219 -11.42 -22.21 -9.09
N TYR A 220 -10.39 -22.11 -8.24
CA TYR A 220 -9.79 -20.84 -7.87
C TYR A 220 -8.65 -20.46 -8.82
N ILE A 221 -8.72 -19.28 -9.43
CA ILE A 221 -7.69 -18.76 -10.35
C ILE A 221 -7.15 -17.40 -9.90
N ASN A 222 -6.71 -17.35 -8.64
CA ASN A 222 -6.20 -16.16 -7.97
C ASN A 222 -4.75 -15.81 -8.35
N TYR A 223 -4.48 -15.63 -9.65
CA TYR A 223 -3.15 -15.29 -10.17
C TYR A 223 -3.25 -14.47 -11.48
N PRO A 224 -2.18 -13.75 -11.88
CA PRO A 224 -2.18 -13.02 -13.13
C PRO A 224 -2.40 -13.92 -14.35
N PRO A 225 -3.11 -13.44 -15.39
CA PRO A 225 -3.64 -12.08 -15.54
C PRO A 225 -5.07 -11.89 -15.01
N PHE A 226 -5.65 -12.92 -14.38
CA PHE A 226 -7.04 -12.92 -13.89
C PHE A 226 -7.20 -12.14 -12.59
N VAL A 227 -6.30 -12.39 -11.64
CA VAL A 227 -6.24 -11.65 -10.37
C VAL A 227 -4.83 -11.13 -10.19
N ASN A 228 -4.70 -9.81 -10.20
CA ASN A 228 -3.44 -9.11 -10.03
C ASN A 228 -3.25 -8.82 -8.55
N ILE A 229 -3.10 -9.89 -7.76
CA ILE A 229 -2.76 -9.79 -6.34
C ILE A 229 -1.45 -9.01 -6.25
N ARG A 230 -1.52 -7.74 -5.84
CA ARG A 230 -0.33 -7.00 -5.42
C ARG A 230 0.19 -7.70 -4.18
N SER A 231 1.21 -8.53 -4.35
CA SER A 231 1.62 -9.56 -3.38
C SER A 231 2.18 -9.00 -2.08
N TYR A 232 2.51 -7.70 -2.01
CA TYR A 232 2.84 -6.98 -0.78
C TYR A 232 2.83 -5.48 -1.05
N THR A 233 2.50 -4.69 -0.03
CA THR A 233 2.70 -3.23 -0.05
C THR A 233 4.20 -2.95 -0.22
N ARG A 234 4.58 -2.24 -1.28
CA ARG A 234 5.97 -1.83 -1.51
C ARG A 234 6.24 -0.55 -0.74
N LEU A 235 7.20 -0.62 0.18
CA LEU A 235 7.63 0.48 1.02
C LEU A 235 9.07 0.85 0.68
N CYS A 236 9.40 2.13 0.75
CA CYS A 236 10.79 2.56 0.78
C CYS A 236 11.04 3.70 1.76
N ILE A 237 12.29 3.81 2.22
CA ILE A 237 12.85 5.02 2.83
C ILE A 237 13.60 5.81 1.76
N PHE A 238 13.40 7.12 1.74
CA PHE A 238 14.25 8.06 1.00
C PHE A 238 14.97 8.98 1.98
N ASN A 239 16.29 9.08 1.85
CA ASN A 239 17.14 10.01 2.60
C ASN A 239 18.34 10.49 1.77
N SER A 240 18.33 11.72 1.28
CA SER A 240 19.48 12.31 0.58
C SER A 240 20.44 13.07 1.51
N LEU A 241 20.06 13.27 2.78
CA LEU A 241 20.89 14.01 3.72
C LEU A 241 22.08 13.18 4.21
N PRO A 242 23.30 13.76 4.28
CA PRO A 242 24.45 13.13 4.93
C PRO A 242 24.39 13.30 6.46
N GLN A 243 23.20 13.24 7.04
CA GLN A 243 22.91 13.39 8.46
C GLN A 243 21.50 12.86 8.76
N HIS A 244 21.11 12.85 10.04
CA HIS A 244 19.83 12.31 10.51
C HIS A 244 19.66 10.81 10.34
N TYR A 245 20.77 10.07 10.25
CA TYR A 245 20.72 8.61 10.18
C TYR A 245 20.06 7.98 11.42
N GLU A 246 20.03 8.65 12.57
CA GLU A 246 19.27 8.23 13.75
C GLU A 246 17.76 8.10 13.51
N MET A 247 17.22 8.76 12.48
CA MET A 247 15.81 8.75 12.15
C MET A 247 15.38 7.48 11.39
N PHE A 248 16.29 6.63 10.93
CA PHE A 248 15.90 5.41 10.21
C PHE A 248 15.27 4.38 11.16
N ALA A 249 15.82 4.26 12.37
CA ALA A 249 15.53 3.18 13.30
C ALA A 249 14.03 3.01 13.58
N HIS A 250 13.28 4.09 13.76
CA HIS A 250 11.87 3.99 14.10
C HIS A 250 10.99 3.43 12.97
N VAL A 251 11.35 3.68 11.70
CA VAL A 251 10.68 3.07 10.55
C VAL A 251 11.11 1.61 10.39
N LEU A 252 12.41 1.34 10.50
CA LEU A 252 12.96 -0.03 10.38
C LEU A 252 12.43 -0.95 11.46
N ASP A 253 12.33 -0.47 12.70
CA ASP A 253 11.79 -1.20 13.84
C ASP A 253 10.29 -1.48 13.67
N TYR A 254 9.52 -0.52 13.15
CA TYR A 254 8.13 -0.77 12.80
C TYR A 254 7.98 -1.81 11.68
N CYS A 255 8.79 -1.73 10.62
CA CYS A 255 8.79 -2.71 9.54
C CYS A 255 9.13 -4.11 10.06
N LYS A 256 10.15 -4.23 10.92
CA LYS A 256 10.51 -5.48 11.60
C LYS A 256 9.35 -6.02 12.45
N TYR A 257 8.71 -5.15 13.25
CA TYR A 257 7.55 -5.51 14.07
C TYR A 257 6.37 -6.04 13.24
N LYS A 258 6.14 -5.49 12.05
CA LYS A 258 5.06 -5.91 11.15
C LYS A 258 5.44 -7.00 10.14
N GLY A 259 6.70 -7.42 10.11
CA GLY A 259 7.21 -8.34 9.08
C GLY A 259 7.17 -7.76 7.66
N LEU A 260 7.31 -6.44 7.53
CA LEU A 260 7.27 -5.72 6.25
C LEU A 260 8.68 -5.62 5.65
N GLN A 261 8.77 -5.79 4.33
CA GLN A 261 9.99 -5.48 3.58
C GLN A 261 10.03 -4.00 3.22
N ILE A 262 11.23 -3.42 3.24
CA ILE A 262 11.44 -2.00 2.92
C ILE A 262 12.74 -1.82 2.15
N ASP A 263 12.67 -1.11 1.03
CA ASP A 263 13.85 -0.69 0.27
C ASP A 263 14.38 0.63 0.84
N ILE A 264 15.70 0.87 0.76
CA ILE A 264 16.30 2.08 1.33
C ILE A 264 17.17 2.77 0.29
N TYR A 265 16.81 4.02 0.00
CA TYR A 265 17.57 4.92 -0.86
C TYR A 265 18.26 5.96 0.00
N THR A 266 19.59 5.88 0.09
CA THR A 266 20.35 6.81 0.91
C THR A 266 21.74 7.12 0.35
N ASN A 267 22.21 8.33 0.64
CA ASN A 267 23.64 8.64 0.56
C ASN A 267 24.41 7.91 1.67
N LYS A 268 25.72 7.73 1.48
CA LYS A 268 26.59 7.00 2.41
C LYS A 268 27.63 7.89 3.10
N ASP A 269 27.61 9.19 2.80
CA ASP A 269 28.54 10.15 3.38
C ASP A 269 28.17 10.48 4.83
N LEU A 270 29.19 10.70 5.67
CA LEU A 270 29.05 11.16 7.06
C LEU A 270 28.10 10.29 7.93
N GLN A 271 28.02 8.99 7.62
CA GLN A 271 27.12 8.05 8.30
C GLN A 271 27.63 7.56 9.67
N HIS A 272 28.91 7.72 9.98
CA HIS A 272 29.49 7.45 11.32
C HIS A 272 29.07 6.11 11.97
N GLY A 273 28.99 5.02 11.21
CA GLY A 273 28.66 3.67 11.71
C GLY A 273 27.17 3.33 11.73
N TRP A 274 26.26 4.26 11.40
CA TRP A 274 24.81 4.01 11.40
C TRP A 274 24.38 2.91 10.42
N LEU A 275 24.96 2.85 9.21
CA LEU A 275 24.56 1.84 8.23
C LEU A 275 24.96 0.43 8.69
N ASP A 276 26.13 0.30 9.32
CA ASP A 276 26.62 -0.96 9.88
C ASP A 276 25.73 -1.39 11.07
N TYR A 277 25.39 -0.46 11.96
CA TYR A 277 24.43 -0.69 13.04
C TYR A 277 23.08 -1.21 12.53
N TYR A 278 22.55 -0.64 11.45
CA TYR A 278 21.27 -1.08 10.87
C TYR A 278 21.35 -2.40 10.12
N GLN A 279 22.48 -2.68 9.48
CA GLN A 279 22.73 -4.00 8.89
C GLN A 279 22.71 -5.08 9.98
N GLU A 280 23.37 -4.86 11.12
CA GLU A 280 23.40 -5.82 12.23
C GLU A 280 22.05 -5.96 12.93
N THR A 281 21.36 -4.83 13.19
CA THR A 281 20.14 -4.81 14.02
C THR A 281 18.87 -5.22 13.27
N TYR A 282 18.79 -4.89 11.98
CA TYR A 282 17.60 -5.07 11.14
C TYR A 282 17.85 -5.93 9.89
N ASN A 283 19.05 -6.50 9.74
CA ASN A 283 19.44 -7.34 8.59
C ASN A 283 19.30 -6.61 7.23
N ILE A 284 19.60 -5.30 7.21
CA ILE A 284 19.59 -4.50 5.99
C ILE A 284 20.88 -4.76 5.21
N ILE A 285 20.78 -5.57 4.15
CA ILE A 285 21.94 -5.96 3.33
C ILE A 285 22.05 -5.17 2.03
N THR A 286 21.09 -4.30 1.71
CA THR A 286 21.07 -3.55 0.46
C THR A 286 20.71 -2.08 0.70
N TRP A 287 21.53 -1.20 0.12
CA TRP A 287 21.39 0.25 0.19
C TRP A 287 21.49 0.81 -1.23
N TYR A 288 20.41 1.41 -1.71
CA TYR A 288 20.33 1.93 -3.07
C TYR A 288 20.81 3.38 -3.14
N PRO A 289 21.57 3.77 -4.19
CA PRO A 289 21.89 5.18 -4.42
C PRO A 289 20.61 5.99 -4.67
N VAL A 290 20.53 7.20 -4.11
CA VAL A 290 19.38 8.11 -4.32
C VAL A 290 19.14 8.43 -5.81
N SER A 291 20.19 8.38 -6.65
CA SER A 291 20.09 8.57 -8.09
C SER A 291 19.29 7.48 -8.82
N PHE A 292 19.05 6.33 -8.20
CA PHE A 292 18.24 5.23 -8.75
C PHE A 292 16.81 5.24 -8.21
N PHE A 293 16.47 6.24 -7.41
CA PHE A 293 15.14 6.33 -6.83
C PHE A 293 14.09 6.55 -7.91
N ASN A 294 13.11 5.64 -7.96
CA ASN A 294 11.91 5.78 -8.77
C ASN A 294 10.70 5.73 -7.82
N PRO A 295 10.06 6.87 -7.53
CA PRO A 295 8.95 6.89 -6.59
C PRO A 295 7.81 5.97 -7.04
N ASP A 296 7.45 5.96 -8.33
CA ASP A 296 6.32 5.17 -8.88
C ASP A 296 6.47 3.65 -8.75
N ALA A 297 7.64 3.15 -8.31
CA ALA A 297 7.84 1.75 -8.00
C ALA A 297 7.27 1.34 -6.62
N TYR A 298 6.82 2.29 -5.80
CA TYR A 298 6.42 2.08 -4.41
C TYR A 298 4.99 2.55 -4.12
N ASP A 299 4.30 1.87 -3.20
CA ASP A 299 2.98 2.30 -2.73
C ASP A 299 3.13 3.43 -1.70
N TYR A 300 4.11 3.32 -0.80
CA TYR A 300 4.41 4.34 0.21
C TYR A 300 5.91 4.66 0.28
N ILE A 301 6.20 5.94 0.50
CA ILE A 301 7.56 6.47 0.64
C ILE A 301 7.67 7.14 2.00
N PHE A 302 8.61 6.69 2.83
CA PHE A 302 8.99 7.38 4.06
C PHE A 302 10.09 8.40 3.78
N LEU A 303 9.76 9.68 3.96
CA LEU A 303 10.71 10.78 3.99
C LEU A 303 11.01 11.12 5.45
N LEU A 304 12.24 10.83 5.90
CA LEU A 304 12.57 10.78 7.33
C LEU A 304 12.66 12.16 8.00
N THR A 305 12.83 13.22 7.24
CA THR A 305 12.80 14.59 7.75
C THR A 305 12.25 15.57 6.72
N ASP A 306 11.73 16.69 7.19
CA ASP A 306 11.25 17.81 6.37
C ASP A 306 12.37 18.75 5.88
N ASP A 307 13.66 18.50 6.17
CA ASP A 307 14.79 19.19 5.51
C ASP A 307 15.20 18.63 4.17
N ASP A 308 14.76 17.42 3.83
CA ASP A 308 15.42 16.66 2.78
C ASP A 308 15.08 17.23 1.40
N ARG A 309 15.83 18.26 1.00
CA ARG A 309 15.68 18.99 -0.28
C ARG A 309 16.08 18.17 -1.49
N GLY A 310 16.68 16.98 -1.30
CA GLY A 310 16.94 16.07 -2.41
C GLY A 310 15.70 15.31 -2.87
N PHE A 311 14.61 15.34 -2.08
CA PHE A 311 13.31 14.84 -2.52
C PHE A 311 12.60 15.92 -3.36
N ASP A 312 12.32 15.64 -4.62
CA ASP A 312 11.65 16.60 -5.51
C ASP A 312 10.12 16.59 -5.28
N PRO A 313 9.52 17.69 -4.81
CA PRO A 313 8.08 17.76 -4.55
C PRO A 313 7.21 17.79 -5.81
N TYR A 314 7.81 17.92 -7.00
CA TYR A 314 7.13 17.94 -8.29
C TYR A 314 7.11 16.57 -8.98
N TRP A 315 7.69 15.53 -8.36
CA TRP A 315 7.46 14.18 -8.83
C TRP A 315 5.96 13.90 -8.87
N ASN A 316 5.45 13.56 -10.06
CA ASN A 316 4.05 13.18 -10.26
C ASN A 316 3.85 11.73 -9.80
N THR A 317 4.03 11.50 -8.50
CA THR A 317 4.10 10.16 -7.95
C THR A 317 2.71 9.58 -7.77
N SER A 318 2.49 8.38 -8.27
CA SER A 318 1.36 7.55 -7.85
C SER A 318 1.45 7.11 -6.37
N SER A 319 2.63 7.22 -5.77
CA SER A 319 2.94 6.84 -4.40
C SER A 319 2.43 7.80 -3.34
N LYS A 320 2.18 7.26 -2.14
CA LYS A 320 1.78 8.02 -0.96
C LYS A 320 3.00 8.37 -0.11
N VAL A 321 3.39 9.65 -0.10
CA VAL A 321 4.54 10.13 0.69
C VAL A 321 4.14 10.40 2.14
N ILE A 322 4.84 9.75 3.07
CA ILE A 322 4.73 9.93 4.52
C ILE A 322 5.98 10.69 4.99
N ILE A 323 5.79 11.89 5.52
CA ILE A 323 6.89 12.78 5.92
C ILE A 323 6.95 12.88 7.44
N THR A 324 8.14 12.77 8.03
CA THR A 324 8.37 13.09 9.45
C THR A 324 8.77 14.56 9.60
N GLU A 325 7.98 15.31 10.36
CA GLU A 325 8.17 16.73 10.65
C GLU A 325 9.01 16.88 11.92
N HIS A 326 10.26 17.31 11.77
CA HIS A 326 11.16 17.53 12.91
C HIS A 326 11.30 19.00 13.30
N ASP A 327 10.88 19.93 12.44
CA ASP A 327 10.88 21.38 12.68
C ASP A 327 9.51 22.01 12.36
N GLY A 328 8.81 22.45 13.41
CA GLY A 328 7.50 23.07 13.34
C GLY A 328 7.45 24.41 12.60
N LYS A 329 8.60 25.03 12.28
CA LYS A 329 8.68 26.29 11.52
C LYS A 329 8.75 26.09 10.00
N ARG A 330 9.03 24.88 9.53
CA ARG A 330 9.26 24.63 8.10
C ARG A 330 7.95 24.39 7.35
N GLU A 331 7.77 25.14 6.28
CA GLU A 331 6.70 24.88 5.31
C GLU A 331 7.06 23.65 4.46
N LEU A 332 6.11 22.73 4.35
CA LEU A 332 6.24 21.53 3.51
C LEU A 332 5.41 21.69 2.23
N PRO A 333 5.80 21.02 1.14
CA PRO A 333 4.96 20.87 -0.05
C PRO A 333 3.57 20.34 0.32
N VAL A 334 2.53 20.88 -0.32
CA VAL A 334 1.11 20.60 0.01
C VAL A 334 0.72 19.13 -0.24
N ASN A 335 1.50 18.39 -1.03
CA ASN A 335 1.11 17.08 -1.59
C ASN A 335 1.51 15.86 -0.74
N ALA A 336 1.94 16.03 0.52
CA ALA A 336 2.23 14.90 1.39
C ALA A 336 0.96 14.12 1.77
N TYR A 337 0.97 12.80 1.63
CA TYR A 337 -0.17 11.94 1.99
C TYR A 337 -0.43 11.94 3.51
N ARG A 338 0.64 11.87 4.29
CA ARG A 338 0.62 11.97 5.76
C ARG A 338 1.85 12.73 6.25
N LYS A 339 1.67 13.44 7.35
CA LYS A 339 2.74 14.19 8.02
C LYS A 339 2.78 13.82 9.50
N HIS A 340 3.89 13.29 9.98
CA HIS A 340 4.08 12.79 11.34
C HIS A 340 4.94 13.76 12.13
N GLN A 341 4.38 14.37 13.16
CA GLN A 341 5.13 15.35 13.96
C GLN A 341 5.98 14.63 14.99
N THR A 342 7.27 14.93 15.08
CA THR A 342 8.15 14.35 16.13
C THR A 342 7.69 14.67 17.57
N ARG A 343 6.86 15.71 17.73
CA ARG A 343 6.14 16.10 18.96
C ARG A 343 4.95 16.98 18.62
N LYS A 344 4.14 17.38 19.60
CA LYS A 344 3.13 18.42 19.38
C LYS A 344 3.82 19.77 19.17
N PHE A 345 3.63 20.40 18.01
CA PHE A 345 4.17 21.74 17.72
C PHE A 345 3.15 22.84 18.04
N ASN A 346 3.55 23.84 18.82
CA ASN A 346 2.68 24.93 19.24
C ASN A 346 2.47 26.01 18.16
N LEU A 347 3.42 26.18 17.22
CA LEU A 347 3.44 27.30 16.26
C LEU A 347 3.20 26.90 14.80
N ARG A 348 2.75 25.67 14.52
CA ARG A 348 2.61 25.21 13.14
C ARG A 348 1.39 25.84 12.48
N ASN A 349 1.55 26.39 11.27
CA ASN A 349 0.47 27.01 10.50
C ASN A 349 0.47 26.50 9.04
N PRO A 350 -0.60 25.80 8.57
CA PRO A 350 -1.74 25.35 9.38
C PRO A 350 -1.30 24.32 10.42
N PRO A 351 -2.03 24.16 11.55
CA PRO A 351 -1.73 23.15 12.55
C PRO A 351 -1.73 21.75 11.93
N SER A 352 -0.70 20.97 12.20
CA SER A 352 -0.67 19.56 11.82
C SER A 352 -1.66 18.76 12.70
N ASP A 353 -2.25 17.69 12.14
CA ASP A 353 -3.26 16.87 12.82
C ASP A 353 -2.72 16.38 14.19
N PRO A 354 -3.42 16.66 15.31
CA PRO A 354 -3.01 16.19 16.64
C PRO A 354 -2.86 14.67 16.75
N GLY A 355 -3.55 13.91 15.89
CA GLY A 355 -3.46 12.46 15.80
C GLY A 355 -2.11 11.97 15.27
N THR A 356 -1.34 12.80 14.57
CA THR A 356 -0.13 12.38 13.85
C THR A 356 1.17 12.59 14.61
N TRP A 357 1.15 13.22 15.80
CA TRP A 357 2.39 13.36 16.56
C TRP A 357 2.87 11.99 17.05
N MET A 358 4.15 11.70 16.89
CA MET A 358 4.85 10.52 17.38
C MET A 358 6.34 10.82 17.48
N MET A 359 6.95 10.48 18.60
CA MET A 359 8.41 10.59 18.72
C MET A 359 9.05 9.40 17.98
N PRO A 360 10.15 9.59 17.23
CA PRO A 360 10.76 8.55 16.41
C PRO A 360 11.62 7.59 17.26
N VAL A 361 11.02 7.01 18.31
CA VAL A 361 11.66 6.04 19.20
C VAL A 361 11.67 4.64 18.59
N TRP A 362 12.60 3.79 19.00
CA TRP A 362 12.68 2.39 18.60
C TRP A 362 13.04 1.45 19.75
N GLU A 363 12.70 0.18 19.61
CA GLU A 363 13.15 -0.86 20.54
C GLU A 363 14.65 -1.12 20.39
N ASN A 364 15.38 -1.15 21.51
CA ASN A 364 16.83 -1.33 21.50
C ASN A 364 17.28 -2.23 22.66
N THR A 365 18.44 -2.84 22.50
CA THR A 365 19.07 -3.66 23.54
C THR A 365 19.42 -2.79 24.73
N LEU A 366 19.00 -3.21 25.93
CA LEU A 366 19.37 -2.57 27.17
C LEU A 366 20.67 -3.17 27.70
N PHE A 367 21.63 -2.32 28.03
CA PHE A 367 22.92 -2.72 28.58
C PHE A 367 22.95 -2.51 30.10
N GLU A 368 23.80 -3.29 30.78
CA GLU A 368 24.10 -3.04 32.19
C GLU A 368 24.73 -1.65 32.35
N LYS A 369 24.21 -0.87 33.31
CA LYS A 369 24.71 0.48 33.58
C LYS A 369 26.15 0.45 34.09
N TYR A 370 26.89 1.52 33.86
CA TYR A 370 28.22 1.67 34.43
C TYR A 370 28.21 1.59 35.97
N GLU A 371 29.32 1.14 36.56
CA GLU A 371 29.45 1.08 38.01
C GLU A 371 29.46 2.49 38.64
N LYS A 372 30.17 3.44 38.03
CA LYS A 372 30.18 4.85 38.46
C LYS A 372 29.02 5.62 37.83
N LEU A 373 28.50 6.64 38.51
CA LEU A 373 27.49 7.54 37.94
C LEU A 373 28.04 8.15 36.65
N THR A 374 27.33 7.99 35.53
CA THR A 374 27.80 8.40 34.21
C THR A 374 26.74 9.20 33.48
N VAL A 375 27.13 10.32 32.89
CA VAL A 375 26.30 11.22 32.10
C VAL A 375 26.86 11.33 30.69
N LEU A 376 26.03 11.05 29.67
CA LEU A 376 26.39 11.23 28.27
C LEU A 376 25.74 12.48 27.70
N SER A 377 26.47 13.32 26.98
CA SER A 377 25.92 14.41 26.17
C SER A 377 26.30 14.20 24.71
N VAL A 378 25.35 14.41 23.80
CA VAL A 378 25.55 14.21 22.36
C VAL A 378 25.01 15.37 21.53
N GLY A 379 25.81 15.80 20.55
CA GLY A 379 25.45 16.82 19.55
C GLY A 379 26.14 18.16 19.78
N ASN A 380 26.01 19.08 18.82
CA ASN A 380 26.82 20.30 18.71
C ASN A 380 26.85 21.14 20.01
N ALA A 381 25.71 21.26 20.69
CA ALA A 381 25.61 22.00 21.95
C ALA A 381 26.55 21.48 23.06
N THR A 382 27.01 20.23 22.96
CA THR A 382 27.92 19.58 23.90
C THR A 382 29.25 20.32 24.06
N ASN A 383 29.79 20.92 22.99
CA ASN A 383 31.07 21.64 23.05
C ASN A 383 31.03 22.83 24.02
N GLY A 384 29.88 23.47 24.17
CA GLY A 384 29.72 24.67 24.99
C GLY A 384 29.35 24.39 26.45
N ILE A 385 29.23 23.12 26.86
CA ILE A 385 28.73 22.79 28.21
C ILE A 385 29.81 23.08 29.26
N ASN A 386 29.46 23.89 30.25
CA ASN A 386 30.24 24.05 31.46
C ASN A 386 29.67 23.14 32.57
N LEU A 387 30.31 22.00 32.82
CA LEU A 387 29.82 21.01 33.79
C LEU A 387 29.74 21.56 35.23
N ASN A 388 30.66 22.45 35.61
CA ASN A 388 30.71 23.04 36.96
C ASN A 388 29.55 24.01 37.23
N THR A 389 28.89 24.53 36.19
CA THR A 389 27.69 25.35 36.38
C THR A 389 26.43 24.51 36.53
N LEU A 390 26.49 23.21 36.20
CA LEU A 390 25.35 22.30 36.23
C LEU A 390 25.36 21.37 37.44
N PHE A 391 26.55 20.93 37.88
CA PHE A 391 26.69 19.94 38.94
C PHE A 391 27.62 20.42 40.05
N THR A 392 27.27 20.13 41.30
CA THR A 392 28.12 20.41 42.46
C THR A 392 29.13 19.28 42.73
N ASN A 393 28.84 18.06 42.27
CA ASN A 393 29.64 16.86 42.47
C ASN A 393 30.30 16.35 41.17
N VAL A 394 30.83 17.25 40.35
CA VAL A 394 31.46 16.93 39.05
C VAL A 394 32.53 15.84 39.19
N SER A 395 33.37 15.85 40.22
CA SER A 395 34.43 14.85 40.45
C SER A 395 33.91 13.42 40.60
N ASP A 396 32.67 13.26 41.06
CA ASP A 396 32.08 11.96 41.39
C ASP A 396 31.31 11.36 40.19
N ILE A 397 31.22 12.11 39.09
CA ILE A 397 30.48 11.76 37.89
C ILE A 397 31.47 11.55 36.74
N ASP A 398 31.28 10.47 35.98
CA ASP A 398 31.94 10.30 34.70
C ASP A 398 31.12 10.94 33.58
N PHE A 399 31.76 11.70 32.73
CA PHE A 399 31.13 12.36 31.59
C PHE A 399 31.61 11.76 30.28
N ILE A 400 30.68 11.52 29.36
CA ILE A 400 30.95 11.14 27.98
C ILE A 400 30.37 12.24 27.09
N LEU A 401 31.24 13.00 26.43
CA LEU A 401 30.85 14.12 25.59
C LEU A 401 31.13 13.78 24.12
N VAL A 402 30.09 13.81 23.30
CA VAL A 402 30.16 13.38 21.90
C VAL A 402 29.67 14.47 20.98
N ASP A 403 30.47 14.83 19.98
CA ASP A 403 30.05 15.71 18.89
C ASP A 403 30.77 15.37 17.58
N ARG A 404 30.21 15.82 16.44
CA ARG A 404 30.81 15.66 15.11
C ARG A 404 32.07 16.51 14.91
N ASP A 405 32.21 17.58 15.69
CA ASP A 405 33.34 18.50 15.68
C ASP A 405 33.82 18.77 17.13
N MET A 406 33.91 17.71 17.94
CA MET A 406 34.26 17.81 19.35
C MET A 406 35.72 18.24 19.58
N ASP A 407 35.95 19.26 20.39
CA ASP A 407 37.29 19.60 20.87
C ASP A 407 37.76 18.62 21.95
N THR A 408 38.76 17.81 21.59
CA THR A 408 39.34 16.74 22.43
C THR A 408 40.64 17.15 23.12
N SER A 409 41.07 18.42 23.02
CA SER A 409 42.36 18.89 23.55
C SER A 409 42.42 18.97 25.08
N ASN A 410 41.29 19.22 25.74
CA ASN A 410 41.21 19.34 27.20
C ASN A 410 40.88 18.00 27.85
N LEU A 411 41.83 17.47 28.63
CA LEU A 411 41.74 16.18 29.31
C LEU A 411 41.47 16.41 30.81
N GLN A 412 40.24 16.14 31.23
CA GLN A 412 39.90 15.93 32.65
C GLN A 412 39.72 14.43 32.86
N GLU A 413 40.22 13.88 33.98
CA GLU A 413 40.27 12.44 34.23
C GLU A 413 38.88 11.77 34.13
N ASN A 414 37.84 12.43 34.63
CA ASN A 414 36.46 11.96 34.62
C ASN A 414 35.66 12.42 33.39
N VAL A 415 36.28 13.04 32.37
CA VAL A 415 35.59 13.52 31.16
C VAL A 415 36.22 12.91 29.91
N ARG A 416 35.47 12.00 29.27
CA ARG A 416 35.82 11.40 27.99
C ARG A 416 35.16 12.18 26.86
N LYS A 417 35.94 12.61 25.88
CA LYS A 417 35.46 13.37 24.73
C LYS A 417 35.70 12.59 23.44
N TYR A 418 34.68 12.51 22.59
CA TYR A 418 34.74 11.80 21.31
C TYR A 418 34.33 12.72 20.18
N ASN A 419 35.24 12.84 19.21
CA ASN A 419 34.96 13.45 17.92
C ASN A 419 34.49 12.36 16.94
N LYS A 420 33.27 12.48 16.40
CA LYS A 420 32.69 11.51 15.44
C LYS A 420 32.67 10.07 15.97
N LEU A 421 31.94 9.86 17.07
CA LEU A 421 31.78 8.52 17.65
C LEU A 421 30.95 7.61 16.72
N ASP A 422 31.39 6.36 16.61
CA ASP A 422 30.66 5.29 15.92
C ASP A 422 29.26 5.08 16.53
N ALA A 423 28.26 4.87 15.68
CA ALA A 423 26.86 4.77 16.10
C ALA A 423 26.61 3.61 17.08
N SER A 424 27.22 2.44 16.87
CA SER A 424 27.05 1.28 17.76
C SER A 424 27.64 1.58 19.14
N LEU A 425 28.82 2.19 19.20
CA LEU A 425 29.42 2.65 20.47
C LEU A 425 28.60 3.76 21.13
N LEU A 426 28.06 4.71 20.36
CA LEU A 426 27.19 5.76 20.89
C LEU A 426 25.95 5.16 21.55
N ILE A 427 25.30 4.19 20.91
CA ILE A 427 24.12 3.50 21.45
C ILE A 427 24.47 2.72 22.71
N GLU A 428 25.59 1.99 22.69
CA GLU A 428 26.10 1.28 23.87
C GLU A 428 26.37 2.25 25.03
N TYR A 429 27.12 3.32 24.80
CA TYR A 429 27.45 4.31 25.83
C TYR A 429 26.21 5.03 26.35
N ALA A 430 25.25 5.36 25.48
CA ALA A 430 23.99 5.96 25.87
C ALA A 430 23.17 4.99 26.74
N SER A 431 23.14 3.70 26.39
CA SER A 431 22.44 2.68 27.17
C SER A 431 23.12 2.38 28.51
N LYS A 432 24.46 2.36 28.57
CA LYS A 432 25.21 2.15 29.82
C LYS A 432 25.24 3.37 30.75
N SER A 433 24.99 4.57 30.21
CA SER A 433 24.93 5.80 31.01
C SER A 433 23.68 5.85 31.88
N HIS A 434 23.78 6.55 33.01
CA HIS A 434 22.66 6.74 33.93
C HIS A 434 21.74 7.86 33.45
N TYR A 435 22.32 8.88 32.80
CA TYR A 435 21.59 9.98 32.19
C TYR A 435 22.14 10.33 30.82
N ILE A 436 21.26 10.80 29.93
CA ILE A 436 21.63 11.61 28.78
C ILE A 436 21.38 13.08 29.14
N LEU A 437 22.39 13.92 29.00
CA LEU A 437 22.28 15.36 29.19
C LEU A 437 21.98 16.03 27.85
N PHE A 438 20.82 16.68 27.77
CA PHE A 438 20.55 17.69 26.76
C PHE A 438 20.68 19.07 27.42
N TRP A 439 21.74 19.80 27.06
CA TRP A 439 21.94 21.17 27.54
C TRP A 439 22.10 22.13 26.36
N PRO A 440 21.17 23.08 26.15
CA PRO A 440 21.21 23.97 25.01
C PRO A 440 22.25 25.08 25.23
N THR A 441 23.24 25.16 24.35
CA THR A 441 24.31 26.18 24.37
C THR A 441 24.32 27.03 23.10
N THR A 442 23.40 26.76 22.17
CA THR A 442 23.22 27.48 20.91
C THR A 442 21.78 27.94 20.75
N GLU A 443 21.54 29.00 19.97
CA GLU A 443 20.19 29.47 19.64
C GLU A 443 19.35 28.37 18.97
N PHE A 444 19.96 27.57 18.10
CA PHE A 444 19.30 26.42 17.49
C PHE A 444 18.83 25.40 18.54
N SER A 445 19.70 25.04 19.50
CA SER A 445 19.33 24.11 20.56
C SER A 445 18.28 24.66 21.52
N MET A 446 18.25 25.97 21.74
CA MET A 446 17.19 26.62 22.52
C MET A 446 15.82 26.52 21.83
N ASN A 447 15.77 26.55 20.49
CA ASN A 447 14.53 26.40 19.73
C ASN A 447 13.88 25.00 19.87
N HIS A 448 14.64 23.96 20.27
CA HIS A 448 14.08 22.63 20.56
C HIS A 448 13.04 22.65 21.70
N LYS A 449 13.01 23.72 22.51
CA LYS A 449 11.98 23.89 23.54
C LYS A 449 10.56 23.88 22.96
N GLU A 450 10.35 24.56 21.84
CA GLU A 450 9.02 24.85 21.30
C GLU A 450 8.79 24.36 19.86
N HIS A 451 9.86 24.18 19.08
CA HIS A 451 9.74 24.08 17.62
C HIS A 451 10.34 22.85 17.00
N SER A 452 11.14 22.07 17.73
CA SER A 452 11.76 20.86 17.20
C SER A 452 12.04 19.85 18.31
N ALA A 453 12.50 18.66 17.93
CA ALA A 453 12.95 17.64 18.87
C ALA A 453 14.43 17.34 18.63
N SER A 454 15.23 17.31 19.70
CA SER A 454 16.62 16.85 19.61
C SER A 454 16.65 15.34 19.42
N GLY A 455 17.54 14.84 18.56
CA GLY A 455 17.81 13.40 18.42
C GLY A 455 18.25 12.73 19.73
N SER A 456 18.78 13.50 20.70
CA SER A 456 19.10 13.01 22.04
C SER A 456 17.88 12.49 22.82
N PHE A 457 16.70 13.09 22.61
CA PHE A 457 15.46 12.63 23.25
C PHE A 457 15.06 11.28 22.69
N THR A 458 15.00 11.20 21.37
CA THR A 458 14.76 9.96 20.63
C THR A 458 15.71 8.84 21.06
N LEU A 459 17.02 9.13 21.14
CA LEU A 459 18.02 8.17 21.61
C LEU A 459 17.75 7.73 23.05
N GLY A 460 17.56 8.67 23.99
CA GLY A 460 17.37 8.38 25.40
C GLY A 460 16.19 7.48 25.69
N TYR A 461 15.03 7.77 25.08
CA TYR A 461 13.88 6.88 25.20
C TYR A 461 14.12 5.52 24.54
N SER A 462 14.77 5.47 23.37
CA SER A 462 15.01 4.19 22.67
C SER A 462 15.92 3.25 23.46
N VAL A 463 16.97 3.79 24.12
CA VAL A 463 17.91 3.01 24.94
C VAL A 463 17.54 2.91 26.42
N GLY A 464 16.40 3.48 26.84
CA GLY A 464 15.92 3.41 28.22
C GLY A 464 16.76 4.22 29.23
N THR A 465 17.40 5.31 28.79
CA THR A 465 18.22 6.17 29.66
C THR A 465 17.51 7.50 29.93
N PRO A 466 17.20 7.83 31.20
CA PRO A 466 16.60 9.11 31.59
C PRO A 466 17.37 10.33 31.08
N ILE A 467 16.67 11.43 30.85
CA ILE A 467 17.25 12.61 30.21
C ILE A 467 17.24 13.80 31.18
N LEU A 468 18.41 14.41 31.35
CA LEU A 468 18.60 15.68 32.04
C LEU A 468 18.37 16.83 31.05
N VAL A 469 17.53 17.79 31.44
CA VAL A 469 17.18 18.98 30.64
C VAL A 469 17.14 20.23 31.52
N PRO A 470 17.21 21.45 30.95
CA PRO A 470 16.85 22.65 31.71
C PRO A 470 15.41 22.57 32.23
N GLU A 471 15.15 23.01 33.46
CA GLU A 471 13.79 23.02 34.02
C GLU A 471 12.78 23.73 33.12
N SER A 472 13.21 24.78 32.42
CA SER A 472 12.34 25.51 31.51
C SER A 472 11.88 24.70 30.29
N PHE A 473 12.47 23.53 30.01
CA PHE A 473 12.07 22.61 28.94
C PHE A 473 11.02 21.59 29.36
N LEU A 474 10.85 21.32 30.67
CA LEU A 474 9.95 20.28 31.16
C LEU A 474 8.51 20.49 30.69
N LYS A 475 7.95 21.68 30.97
CA LYS A 475 6.56 22.00 30.62
C LYS A 475 6.32 22.04 29.09
N PRO A 476 7.18 22.68 28.27
CA PRO A 476 7.00 22.66 26.83
C PRO A 476 7.09 21.28 26.20
N LEU A 477 8.03 20.44 26.65
CA LEU A 477 8.20 19.08 26.12
C LEU A 477 7.03 18.18 26.51
N ASP A 478 6.49 18.33 27.73
CA ASP A 478 5.38 17.53 28.26
C ASP A 478 5.64 16.02 28.17
N LEU A 479 6.88 15.62 28.46
CA LEU A 479 7.33 14.23 28.48
C LEU A 479 7.62 13.81 29.92
N LYS A 480 7.17 12.59 30.29
CA LYS A 480 7.42 12.03 31.62
C LYS A 480 8.84 11.47 31.74
N GLY A 481 9.37 11.51 32.96
CA GLY A 481 10.68 10.93 33.30
C GLY A 481 11.89 11.77 32.87
N LEU A 482 11.67 13.01 32.43
CA LEU A 482 12.72 14.02 32.30
C LEU A 482 13.11 14.55 33.69
N VAL A 483 14.40 14.82 33.90
CA VAL A 483 14.92 15.42 35.13
C VAL A 483 15.37 16.85 34.83
N GLY A 484 14.73 17.82 35.47
CA GLY A 484 15.05 19.23 35.31
C GLY A 484 16.28 19.65 36.11
N ILE A 485 17.14 20.46 35.50
CA ILE A 485 18.23 21.18 36.15
C ILE A 485 17.89 22.67 36.10
N CYS A 486 17.88 23.33 37.25
CA CYS A 486 17.68 24.78 37.33
C CYS A 486 18.82 25.51 36.61
N GLU A 487 18.50 26.36 35.65
CA GLU A 487 19.51 27.05 34.82
C GLU A 487 20.41 28.01 35.63
N ASN A 488 19.97 28.42 36.82
CA ASN A 488 20.65 29.39 37.66
C ASN A 488 21.38 28.77 38.87
N SER A 489 21.31 27.45 39.07
CA SER A 489 21.90 26.80 40.24
C SER A 489 22.34 25.36 39.94
N PRO A 490 23.61 25.01 40.21
CA PRO A 490 24.08 23.63 40.03
C PRO A 490 23.40 22.69 41.02
N ILE A 491 23.19 21.44 40.61
CA ILE A 491 22.55 20.40 41.44
C ILE A 491 23.56 19.34 41.90
N PHE A 492 23.27 18.66 43.00
CA PHE A 492 23.95 17.41 43.31
C PHE A 492 23.24 16.27 42.57
N LEU A 493 23.95 15.56 41.68
CA LEU A 493 23.37 14.49 40.88
C LEU A 493 23.66 13.12 41.50
N GLU A 494 22.62 12.32 41.71
CA GLU A 494 22.70 10.93 42.16
C GLU A 494 22.27 9.98 41.03
N LYS A 495 22.53 8.68 41.18
CA LYS A 495 21.95 7.67 40.28
C LYS A 495 20.42 7.69 40.38
N PRO A 496 19.69 7.36 39.29
CA PRO A 496 18.24 7.19 39.36
C PRO A 496 17.86 6.14 40.42
N LYS A 497 16.89 6.47 41.29
CA LYS A 497 16.37 5.52 42.29
C LYS A 497 15.62 4.36 41.63
N ASP A 498 14.82 4.69 40.62
CA ASP A 498 14.20 3.77 39.68
C ASP A 498 13.96 4.52 38.35
N THR A 499 13.60 3.77 37.31
CA THR A 499 13.30 4.30 35.97
C THR A 499 11.90 3.91 35.50
N ILE A 500 11.01 3.51 36.41
CA ILE A 500 9.73 2.88 36.06
C ILE A 500 8.86 3.82 35.20
N ASP A 501 8.68 5.07 35.63
CA ASP A 501 7.88 6.04 34.90
C ASP A 501 8.48 6.40 33.53
N PHE A 502 9.82 6.41 33.43
CA PHE A 502 10.52 6.66 32.18
C PHE A 502 10.31 5.50 31.19
N MET A 503 10.43 4.26 31.66
CA MET A 503 10.17 3.06 30.85
C MET A 503 8.71 2.95 30.42
N ASN A 504 7.76 3.24 31.31
CA ASN A 504 6.34 3.30 30.94
C ASN A 504 6.05 4.35 29.86
N GLN A 505 6.69 5.51 29.94
CA GLN A 505 6.57 6.55 28.92
C GLN A 505 7.20 6.10 27.59
N ARG A 506 8.38 5.47 27.63
CA ARG A 506 9.04 4.88 26.45
C ARG A 506 8.11 3.90 25.73
N ASP A 507 7.55 2.94 26.45
CA ASP A 507 6.73 1.89 25.85
C ASP A 507 5.44 2.48 25.24
N ALA A 508 4.84 3.47 25.91
CA ALA A 508 3.70 4.22 25.37
C ALA A 508 4.04 5.01 24.10
N LEU A 509 5.28 5.53 23.98
CA LEU A 509 5.74 6.21 22.78
C LEU A 509 5.95 5.24 21.61
N ILE A 510 6.46 4.02 21.87
CA ILE A 510 6.62 2.96 20.87
C ILE A 510 5.25 2.47 20.38
N GLU A 511 4.31 2.22 21.28
CA GLU A 511 2.94 1.84 20.93
C GLU A 511 2.26 2.94 20.09
N ARG A 512 2.43 4.20 20.51
CA ARG A 512 1.88 5.34 19.78
C ARG A 512 2.46 5.43 18.38
N ARG A 513 3.79 5.33 18.21
CA ARG A 513 4.46 5.29 16.91
C ARG A 513 3.85 4.22 16.01
N ASN A 514 3.74 2.98 16.51
CA ASN A 514 3.16 1.87 15.76
C ASN A 514 1.73 2.16 15.31
N LYS A 515 0.90 2.73 16.18
CA LYS A 515 -0.48 3.12 15.86
C LYS A 515 -0.55 4.20 14.79
N VAL A 516 0.32 5.22 14.84
CA VAL A 516 0.37 6.27 13.82
C VAL A 516 0.78 5.70 12.46
N PHE A 517 1.75 4.79 12.43
CA PHE A 517 2.14 4.09 11.20
C PHE A 517 1.04 3.17 10.66
N ASP A 518 0.35 2.41 11.51
CA ASP A 518 -0.79 1.58 11.12
C ASP A 518 -1.87 2.42 10.41
N ILE A 519 -2.23 3.57 10.97
CA ILE A 519 -3.20 4.51 10.37
C ILE A 519 -2.69 5.05 9.02
N SER A 520 -1.38 5.25 8.90
CA SER A 520 -0.77 5.87 7.72
C SER A 520 -0.59 4.90 6.55
N LEU A 521 -0.48 3.61 6.84
CA LEU A 521 -0.35 2.56 5.83
C LEU A 521 -1.69 1.89 5.48
N CYS A 522 -2.76 2.14 6.26
CA CYS A 522 -4.11 1.67 5.92
C CYS A 522 -4.63 2.28 4.61
N GLN A 523 -5.02 1.43 3.67
CA GLN A 523 -5.73 1.82 2.45
C GLN A 523 -7.16 2.24 2.81
N LYS A 524 -7.37 3.56 2.95
CA LYS A 524 -8.68 4.16 2.73
C LYS A 524 -8.58 5.11 1.55
#